data_AF-A0A354EKN3-F1
#
_entry.id   AF-A0A354EKN3-F1
#
_cell.length_a   1.000
_cell.length_b   1.000
_cell.length_c   1.000
_cell.angle_alpha   90.00
_cell.angle_beta   90.00
_cell.angle_gamma   90.00
#
_symmetry.space_group_name_H-M   'P 1'
#
loop_
_entity.id
_entity.type
_entity.pdbx_description
1 polymer ?
#
loop_
_entity_poly.entity_id
_entity_poly.type
_entity_poly.pdbx_seq_one_letter_code
_entity_poly.pdbx_strand_id
1 'polypeptide(L)'
;MILFKKTILFLLLSFFVFSISPNFTYAAKDTGGLVPCAGDSTYANRCTLCDLLVGIRDIVAWGKNILIILAILAIVIGAIMYIISAGDSGAMESAKNVIKQALWGVVIVLGAWLIVNTVLWLFAKKADLGIGVTNWYDFQCGGGAAPPTPPTPPTPPTPPTPPTPPTPPTPPTPGTIPEACKPYEQAFNDASGGDSNLKCLMVGVAMSESTCNPNAQNGNGCGLMQIEGGDCEYWKSHPEESVAHATQMIKNNAAALEKYKSTFSIGNSINQSGETVTYGNNKYDTGNDDLIASYNAGTGNRANNGSGKKDPFVVSSDCPSPPTPAWQCHINAGEFGTATQPYVKNVQGYQDSCLGK
;
A
#
# COMPACT_ATOMS: atom_id res chain seq x y z
N MET A 1 39.98 -38.87 -16.20
CA MET A 1 38.59 -39.09 -15.73
C MET A 1 38.20 -38.18 -14.55
N ILE A 2 39.07 -37.96 -13.55
CA ILE A 2 38.78 -37.11 -12.38
C ILE A 2 38.58 -35.62 -12.74
N LEU A 3 39.41 -35.07 -13.62
CA LEU A 3 39.27 -33.67 -14.10
C LEU A 3 37.97 -33.44 -14.87
N PHE A 4 37.56 -34.40 -15.71
CA PHE A 4 36.34 -34.32 -16.51
C PHE A 4 35.07 -34.35 -15.64
N LYS A 5 35.06 -35.17 -14.57
CA LYS A 5 33.96 -35.20 -13.57
C LYS A 5 33.82 -33.87 -12.81
N LYS A 6 34.94 -33.22 -12.44
CA LYS A 6 34.93 -31.93 -11.71
C LYS A 6 34.43 -30.78 -12.59
N THR A 7 34.79 -30.75 -13.87
CA THR A 7 34.33 -29.72 -14.81
C THR A 7 32.83 -29.84 -15.11
N ILE A 8 32.31 -31.06 -15.27
CA ILE A 8 30.86 -31.30 -15.48
C ILE A 8 30.04 -30.92 -14.24
N LEU A 9 30.55 -31.24 -13.04
CA LEU A 9 29.90 -30.85 -11.79
C LEU A 9 29.81 -29.32 -11.64
N PHE A 10 30.88 -28.59 -12.01
CA PHE A 10 30.92 -27.13 -11.95
C PHE A 10 29.97 -26.48 -12.97
N LEU A 11 29.87 -27.04 -14.17
CA LEU A 11 28.95 -26.58 -15.23
C LEU A 11 27.47 -26.85 -14.89
N LEU A 12 27.16 -27.99 -14.26
CA LEU A 12 25.80 -28.30 -13.82
C LEU A 12 25.38 -27.43 -12.63
N LEU A 13 26.29 -27.14 -11.68
CA LEU A 13 26.01 -26.20 -10.59
C LEU A 13 25.79 -24.78 -11.11
N SER A 14 26.61 -24.29 -12.05
CA SER A 14 26.48 -22.92 -12.57
C SER A 14 25.22 -22.73 -13.42
N PHE A 15 24.84 -23.73 -14.23
CA PHE A 15 23.62 -23.68 -15.03
C PHE A 15 22.35 -23.76 -14.18
N PHE A 16 22.37 -24.56 -13.10
CA PHE A 16 21.26 -24.66 -12.14
C PHE A 16 21.12 -23.38 -11.30
N VAL A 17 22.23 -22.77 -10.86
CA VAL A 17 22.23 -21.46 -10.16
C VAL A 17 21.74 -20.32 -11.07
N PHE A 18 22.04 -20.37 -12.37
CA PHE A 18 21.57 -19.37 -13.34
C PHE A 18 20.08 -19.54 -13.72
N SER A 19 19.57 -20.78 -13.76
CA SER A 19 18.19 -21.09 -14.18
C SER A 19 17.15 -20.98 -13.06
N ILE A 20 17.61 -20.95 -11.80
CA ILE A 20 16.75 -20.85 -10.61
C ILE A 20 17.13 -19.62 -9.80
N SER A 21 17.74 -18.61 -10.43
CA SER A 21 17.66 -17.28 -9.85
C SER A 21 16.16 -16.98 -9.74
N PRO A 22 15.60 -16.88 -8.52
CA PRO A 22 14.36 -16.14 -8.40
C PRO A 22 14.64 -14.80 -9.07
N ASN A 23 13.69 -14.26 -9.82
CA ASN A 23 13.69 -12.83 -10.04
C ASN A 23 13.65 -12.23 -8.63
N PHE A 24 14.82 -11.94 -8.06
CA PHE A 24 14.94 -11.21 -6.82
C PHE A 24 14.49 -9.80 -7.20
N THR A 25 13.19 -9.59 -7.20
CA THR A 25 12.62 -8.27 -7.12
C THR A 25 13.01 -7.80 -5.73
N TYR A 26 14.21 -7.22 -5.64
CA TYR A 26 14.54 -6.32 -4.55
C TYR A 26 13.58 -5.15 -4.73
N ALA A 27 12.41 -5.23 -4.12
CA ALA A 27 11.78 -4.03 -3.64
C ALA A 27 12.73 -3.50 -2.56
N ALA A 28 13.73 -2.72 -2.98
CA ALA A 28 14.47 -1.87 -2.08
C ALA A 28 13.42 -0.88 -1.54
N LYS A 29 12.81 -1.25 -0.42
CA LYS A 29 11.96 -0.35 0.33
C LYS A 29 12.87 0.76 0.83
N ASP A 30 12.54 1.99 0.45
CA ASP A 30 13.22 3.22 0.82
C ASP A 30 13.75 3.20 2.26
N THR A 31 15.05 3.48 2.40
CA THR A 31 15.81 4.16 3.49
C THR A 31 15.47 3.98 4.98
N GLY A 32 14.50 3.15 5.39
CA GLY A 32 14.29 2.76 6.79
C GLY A 32 15.12 1.54 7.17
N GLY A 33 15.78 1.56 8.33
CA GLY A 33 16.58 0.44 8.83
C GLY A 33 15.76 -0.83 9.11
N LEU A 34 16.41 -1.81 9.76
CA LEU A 34 15.82 -3.10 10.16
C LEU A 34 14.45 -2.98 10.86
N VAL A 35 14.24 -1.86 11.54
CA VAL A 35 12.95 -1.41 12.03
C VAL A 35 12.56 -0.20 11.17
N PRO A 36 11.38 -0.17 10.52
CA PRO A 36 11.01 0.89 9.58
C PRO A 36 11.05 2.32 10.17
N CYS A 37 10.88 2.47 11.48
CA CYS A 37 11.00 3.75 12.19
C CYS A 37 12.46 4.16 12.51
N ALA A 38 13.43 3.25 12.39
CA ALA A 38 14.82 3.49 12.74
C ALA A 38 15.61 3.94 11.51
N GLY A 39 15.82 5.25 11.36
CA GLY A 39 16.67 5.81 10.29
C GLY A 39 16.20 7.15 9.73
N ASP A 40 14.97 7.55 10.02
CA ASP A 40 14.43 8.82 9.57
C ASP A 40 14.50 9.87 10.69
N SER A 41 15.24 10.96 10.46
CA SER A 41 15.37 12.10 11.39
C SER A 41 14.06 12.88 11.59
N THR A 42 13.02 12.55 10.81
CA THR A 42 11.65 13.06 10.94
C THR A 42 10.82 12.24 11.94
N TYR A 43 11.27 11.02 12.28
CA TYR A 43 10.63 10.11 13.25
C TYR A 43 11.44 9.95 14.55
N ALA A 44 12.28 10.92 14.87
CA ALA A 44 12.96 10.96 16.15
C ALA A 44 11.94 11.19 17.28
N ASN A 45 11.24 10.14 17.73
CA ASN A 45 10.93 9.81 19.13
C ASN A 45 9.77 8.83 19.40
N ARG A 46 9.17 8.11 18.43
CA ARG A 46 8.12 7.13 18.78
C ARG A 46 8.14 5.88 17.88
N CYS A 47 9.20 5.07 17.95
CA CYS A 47 9.09 3.69 17.49
C CYS A 47 8.05 2.98 18.35
N THR A 48 6.98 2.49 17.71
CA THR A 48 5.95 1.72 18.40
C THR A 48 6.34 0.25 18.45
N LEU A 49 5.68 -0.53 19.33
CA LEU A 49 5.82 -1.98 19.32
C LEU A 49 5.43 -2.58 17.94
N CYS A 50 4.50 -1.94 17.22
CA CYS A 50 4.14 -2.34 15.87
C CYS A 50 5.34 -2.27 14.91
N ASP A 51 6.07 -1.15 14.88
CA ASP A 51 7.21 -0.98 13.97
C ASP A 51 8.29 -2.05 14.20
N LEU A 52 8.50 -2.41 15.48
CA LEU A 52 9.38 -3.51 15.86
C LEU A 52 8.88 -4.86 15.33
N LEU A 53 7.58 -5.16 15.46
CA LEU A 53 6.98 -6.40 14.96
C LEU A 53 7.02 -6.50 13.43
N VAL A 54 6.81 -5.38 12.74
CA VAL A 54 6.96 -5.27 11.28
C VAL A 54 8.41 -5.54 10.86
N GLY A 55 9.39 -4.97 11.57
CA GLY A 55 10.80 -5.26 11.33
C GLY A 55 11.14 -6.73 11.54
N ILE A 56 10.67 -7.34 12.64
CA ILE A 56 10.88 -8.78 12.92
C ILE A 56 10.27 -9.65 11.81
N ARG A 57 9.05 -9.33 11.36
CA ARG A 57 8.41 -10.03 10.24
C ARG A 57 9.28 -10.01 8.99
N ASP A 58 9.83 -8.85 8.64
CA ASP A 58 10.64 -8.68 7.44
C ASP A 58 11.95 -9.47 7.52
N ILE A 59 12.60 -9.52 8.70
CA ILE A 59 13.79 -10.37 8.95
C ILE A 59 13.46 -11.84 8.79
N VAL A 60 12.36 -12.30 9.41
CA VAL A 60 11.98 -13.72 9.38
C VAL A 60 11.58 -14.13 7.96
N ALA A 61 10.88 -13.27 7.22
CA ALA A 61 10.54 -13.50 5.83
C ALA A 61 11.80 -13.61 4.95
N TRP A 62 12.75 -12.69 5.12
CA TRP A 62 14.04 -12.71 4.45
C TRP A 62 14.85 -13.99 4.77
N GLY A 63 14.99 -14.32 6.06
CA GLY A 63 15.72 -15.50 6.52
C GLY A 63 15.11 -16.81 6.03
N LYS A 64 13.77 -16.92 6.05
CA LYS A 64 13.05 -18.08 5.50
C LYS A 64 13.36 -18.29 4.01
N ASN A 65 13.35 -17.21 3.22
CA ASN A 65 13.63 -17.30 1.79
C ASN A 65 15.06 -17.81 1.53
N ILE A 66 16.04 -17.34 2.32
CA ILE A 66 17.42 -17.83 2.26
C ILE A 66 17.51 -19.31 2.62
N LEU A 67 16.87 -19.73 3.73
CA LEU A 67 16.91 -21.12 4.18
C LEU A 67 16.28 -22.08 3.16
N ILE A 68 15.20 -21.68 2.48
CA ILE A 68 14.58 -22.48 1.41
C ILE A 68 15.56 -22.67 0.25
N ILE A 69 16.26 -21.61 -0.17
CA ILE A 69 17.27 -21.69 -1.23
C ILE A 69 18.41 -22.63 -0.84
N LEU A 70 18.94 -22.48 0.38
CA LEU A 70 20.01 -23.34 0.90
C LEU A 70 19.58 -24.81 0.99
N ALA A 71 18.33 -25.09 1.37
CA ALA A 71 17.79 -26.44 1.42
C ALA A 71 17.74 -27.08 0.01
N ILE A 72 17.27 -26.33 -1.00
CA ILE A 72 17.25 -26.81 -2.40
C ILE A 72 18.67 -27.12 -2.88
N LEU A 73 19.64 -26.23 -2.61
CA LEU A 73 21.04 -26.43 -2.99
C LEU A 73 21.64 -27.67 -2.31
N ALA A 74 21.41 -27.87 -1.01
CA ALA A 74 21.90 -29.03 -0.28
C ALA A 74 21.31 -30.35 -0.81
N ILE A 75 20.02 -30.36 -1.16
CA ILE A 75 19.36 -31.53 -1.76
C ILE A 75 19.97 -31.86 -3.12
N VAL A 76 20.21 -30.85 -3.96
CA VAL A 76 20.79 -31.03 -5.30
C VAL A 76 22.23 -31.52 -5.21
N ILE A 77 23.03 -30.93 -4.32
CA ILE A 77 24.41 -31.37 -4.07
C ILE A 77 24.40 -32.82 -3.58
N GLY A 78 23.54 -33.17 -2.62
CA GLY A 78 23.38 -34.53 -2.14
C GLY A 78 22.94 -35.51 -3.23
N ALA A 79 22.02 -35.10 -4.11
CA ALA A 79 21.55 -35.92 -5.22
C ALA A 79 22.66 -36.20 -6.24
N ILE A 80 23.44 -35.18 -6.60
CA ILE A 80 24.57 -35.36 -7.52
C ILE A 80 25.65 -36.24 -6.88
N MET A 81 25.99 -35.99 -5.61
CA MET A 81 26.93 -36.84 -4.85
C MET A 81 26.48 -38.31 -4.87
N TYR A 82 25.19 -38.56 -4.64
CA TYR A 82 24.65 -39.92 -4.64
C TYR A 82 24.86 -40.65 -5.97
N ILE A 83 24.59 -39.97 -7.10
CA ILE A 83 24.73 -40.55 -8.45
C ILE A 83 26.20 -40.87 -8.76
N ILE A 84 27.13 -39.96 -8.42
CA ILE A 84 28.55 -40.15 -8.76
C ILE A 84 29.30 -41.12 -7.85
N SER A 85 28.74 -41.43 -6.68
CA SER A 85 29.25 -42.39 -5.69
C SER A 85 28.95 -43.86 -6.02
N ALA A 86 28.48 -44.15 -7.23
CA ALA A 86 28.25 -45.51 -7.73
C ALA A 86 29.43 -46.46 -7.41
N GLY A 87 29.17 -47.48 -6.58
CA GLY A 87 30.14 -48.50 -6.19
C GLY A 87 30.87 -48.25 -4.85
N ASP A 88 30.69 -47.09 -4.22
CA ASP A 88 31.23 -46.76 -2.90
C ASP A 88 30.10 -46.57 -1.87
N SER A 89 29.89 -47.60 -1.03
CA SER A 89 28.84 -47.60 -0.01
C SER A 89 28.99 -46.49 1.04
N GLY A 90 30.22 -46.10 1.38
CA GLY A 90 30.48 -45.05 2.36
C GLY A 90 30.12 -43.67 1.81
N ALA A 91 30.52 -43.39 0.56
CA ALA A 91 30.19 -42.13 -0.10
C ALA A 91 28.69 -42.00 -0.39
N MET A 92 28.02 -43.10 -0.75
CA MET A 92 26.56 -43.14 -0.92
C MET A 92 25.80 -42.84 0.38
N GLU A 93 26.25 -43.39 1.51
CA GLU A 93 25.60 -43.13 2.79
C GLU A 93 25.79 -41.67 3.22
N SER A 94 26.98 -41.10 2.98
CA SER A 94 27.24 -39.67 3.21
C SER A 94 26.28 -38.78 2.39
N ALA A 95 26.11 -39.07 1.10
CA ALA A 95 25.19 -38.34 0.23
C ALA A 95 23.73 -38.41 0.72
N LYS A 96 23.26 -39.60 1.15
CA LYS A 96 21.94 -39.76 1.76
C LYS A 96 21.78 -38.96 3.03
N ASN A 97 22.83 -38.89 3.87
CA ASN A 97 22.79 -38.11 5.10
C ASN A 97 22.67 -36.61 4.85
N VAL A 98 23.37 -36.07 3.84
CA VAL A 98 23.21 -34.67 3.41
C VAL A 98 21.75 -34.38 3.00
N ILE A 99 21.15 -35.25 2.19
CA ILE A 99 19.75 -35.09 1.78
C ILE A 99 18.80 -35.18 2.98
N LYS A 100 18.97 -36.18 3.86
CA LYS A 100 18.13 -36.35 5.08
C LYS A 100 18.21 -35.11 5.98
N GLN A 101 19.40 -34.56 6.19
CA GLN A 101 19.59 -33.36 7.01
C GLN A 101 18.91 -32.13 6.39
N ALA A 102 19.02 -31.95 5.07
CA ALA A 102 18.33 -30.88 4.37
C ALA A 102 16.80 -31.01 4.48
N LEU A 103 16.26 -32.23 4.36
CA LEU A 103 14.82 -32.49 4.54
C LEU A 103 14.35 -32.18 5.96
N TRP A 104 15.12 -32.58 6.98
CA TRP A 104 14.81 -32.22 8.37
C TRP A 104 14.83 -30.70 8.59
N GLY A 105 15.75 -29.98 7.95
CA GLY A 105 15.77 -28.51 7.98
C GLY A 105 14.49 -27.90 7.42
N VAL A 106 13.99 -28.40 6.28
CA VAL A 106 12.71 -27.94 5.70
C VAL A 106 11.54 -28.24 6.63
N VAL A 107 11.49 -29.44 7.20
CA VAL A 107 10.43 -29.82 8.16
C VAL A 107 10.43 -28.91 9.38
N ILE A 108 11.60 -28.56 9.92
CA ILE A 108 11.72 -27.65 11.07
C ILE A 108 11.22 -26.25 10.71
N VAL A 109 11.60 -25.69 9.55
CA VAL A 109 11.17 -24.35 9.12
C VAL A 109 9.65 -24.29 8.91
N LEU A 110 9.07 -25.30 8.25
CA LEU A 110 7.63 -25.40 8.05
C LEU A 110 6.88 -25.65 9.36
N GLY A 111 7.45 -26.48 10.24
CA GLY A 111 6.91 -26.73 11.58
C GLY A 111 6.90 -25.47 12.45
N ALA A 112 7.99 -24.70 12.44
CA ALA A 112 8.08 -23.42 13.14
C ALA A 112 7.03 -22.42 12.62
N TRP A 113 6.87 -22.32 11.30
CA TRP A 113 5.84 -21.48 10.68
C TRP A 113 4.43 -21.87 11.15
N LEU A 114 4.12 -23.16 11.15
CA LEU A 114 2.82 -23.69 11.56
C LEU A 114 2.56 -23.43 13.05
N ILE A 115 3.55 -23.69 13.92
CA ILE A 115 3.44 -23.50 15.36
C ILE A 115 3.18 -22.03 15.67
N VAL A 116 4.00 -21.11 15.12
CA VAL A 116 3.85 -19.67 15.35
C VAL A 116 2.48 -19.19 14.88
N ASN A 117 2.02 -19.61 13.70
CA ASN A 117 0.71 -19.21 13.19
C ASN A 117 -0.44 -19.74 14.07
N THR A 118 -0.34 -21.00 14.52
CA THR A 118 -1.37 -21.64 15.35
C THR A 118 -1.45 -20.98 16.73
N VAL A 119 -0.31 -20.73 17.36
CA VAL A 119 -0.21 -20.05 18.66
C VAL A 119 -0.80 -18.64 18.56
N LEU A 120 -0.41 -17.86 17.55
CA LEU A 120 -0.93 -16.50 17.38
C LEU A 120 -2.43 -16.49 17.09
N TRP A 121 -2.93 -17.42 16.28
CA TRP A 121 -4.36 -17.56 16.05
C TRP A 121 -5.14 -17.87 17.35
N LEU A 122 -4.60 -18.72 18.22
CA LEU A 122 -5.21 -19.07 19.52
C LEU A 122 -5.22 -17.90 20.52
N PHE A 123 -4.13 -17.12 20.59
CA PHE A 123 -4.00 -16.04 21.57
C PHE A 123 -4.61 -14.71 21.08
N ALA A 124 -4.44 -14.35 19.80
CA ALA A 124 -4.92 -13.09 19.25
C ALA A 124 -6.46 -12.98 19.25
N LYS A 125 -7.19 -14.09 19.00
CA LYS A 125 -8.66 -14.09 19.06
C LYS A 125 -9.24 -13.94 20.47
N LYS A 126 -8.47 -14.20 21.53
CA LYS A 126 -8.99 -14.28 22.91
C LYS A 126 -8.64 -13.08 23.79
N ALA A 127 -7.57 -12.35 23.47
CA ALA A 127 -6.95 -11.41 24.42
C ALA A 127 -7.06 -9.91 24.04
N ASP A 128 -7.71 -9.55 22.92
CA ASP A 128 -7.88 -8.18 22.43
C ASP A 128 -6.68 -7.25 22.75
N LEU A 129 -5.50 -7.63 22.25
CA LEU A 129 -4.23 -7.00 22.59
C LEU A 129 -3.98 -5.70 21.81
N GLY A 130 -4.99 -5.13 21.13
CA GLY A 130 -4.83 -3.96 20.26
C GLY A 130 -3.93 -4.20 19.05
N ILE A 131 -3.64 -5.45 18.72
CA ILE A 131 -2.87 -5.86 17.54
C ILE A 131 -3.83 -6.68 16.68
N GLY A 132 -4.25 -6.15 15.53
CA GLY A 132 -5.10 -6.87 14.59
C GLY A 132 -4.31 -8.00 13.93
N VAL A 133 -4.24 -9.17 14.57
CA VAL A 133 -3.47 -10.32 14.05
C VAL A 133 -4.40 -11.30 13.37
N THR A 134 -4.31 -11.38 12.04
CA THR A 134 -4.96 -12.45 11.27
C THR A 134 -4.03 -13.66 11.15
N ASN A 135 -2.74 -13.43 10.90
CA ASN A 135 -1.67 -14.43 10.82
C ASN A 135 -0.32 -13.83 11.24
N TRP A 136 0.71 -14.63 11.50
CA TRP A 136 2.02 -14.11 11.94
C TRP A 136 2.76 -13.27 10.90
N TYR A 137 2.37 -13.39 9.63
CA TYR A 137 2.94 -12.64 8.51
C TYR A 137 2.05 -11.45 8.11
N ASP A 138 0.90 -11.28 8.75
CA ASP A 138 -0.08 -10.24 8.46
C ASP A 138 -0.62 -9.64 9.76
N PHE A 139 0.04 -8.57 10.19
CA PHE A 139 -0.35 -7.77 11.34
C PHE A 139 -0.92 -6.45 10.83
N GLN A 140 -2.19 -6.19 11.13
CA GLN A 140 -2.78 -4.88 11.01
C GLN A 140 -2.41 -4.09 12.25
N CYS A 141 -1.43 -3.21 12.11
CA CYS A 141 -1.20 -2.19 13.10
C CYS A 141 -2.30 -1.13 12.95
N GLY A 142 -3.43 -1.36 13.59
CA GLY A 142 -4.26 -0.25 14.04
C GLY A 142 -3.48 0.53 15.08
N GLY A 143 -3.56 1.85 15.05
CA GLY A 143 -3.02 2.69 16.12
C GLY A 143 -3.51 2.11 17.44
N GLY A 144 -2.58 1.75 18.34
CA GLY A 144 -2.97 1.35 19.69
C GLY A 144 -3.83 2.47 20.24
N ALA A 145 -5.02 2.12 20.74
CA ALA A 145 -5.96 3.05 21.35
C ALA A 145 -5.17 4.05 22.21
N ALA A 146 -5.25 5.33 21.85
CA ALA A 146 -4.75 6.39 22.71
C ALA A 146 -5.39 6.19 24.10
N PRO A 147 -4.71 6.57 25.20
CA PRO A 147 -5.30 6.51 26.53
C PRO A 147 -6.69 7.17 26.49
N PRO A 148 -7.71 6.63 27.19
CA PRO A 148 -9.03 7.24 27.19
C PRO A 148 -8.89 8.73 27.53
N THR A 149 -9.28 9.58 26.57
CA THR A 149 -9.33 11.02 26.81
C THR A 149 -10.26 11.26 28.00
N PRO A 150 -9.87 12.11 28.97
CA PRO A 150 -10.73 12.46 30.09
C PRO A 150 -12.09 12.94 29.56
N PRO A 151 -13.22 12.58 30.20
CA PRO A 151 -14.52 13.02 29.75
C PRO A 151 -14.53 14.55 29.67
N THR A 152 -14.78 15.05 28.47
CA THR A 152 -14.96 16.48 28.23
C THR A 152 -16.15 16.94 29.09
N PRO A 153 -16.02 18.02 29.90
CA PRO A 153 -17.14 18.54 30.67
C PRO A 153 -18.35 18.80 29.76
N PRO A 154 -19.59 18.50 30.19
CA PRO A 154 -20.76 18.73 29.37
C PRO A 154 -20.84 20.22 29.02
N THR A 155 -20.82 20.51 27.73
CA THR A 155 -21.07 21.85 27.21
C THR A 155 -22.51 22.25 27.61
N PRO A 156 -22.72 23.44 28.20
CA PRO A 156 -24.07 23.91 28.52
C PRO A 156 -24.96 23.89 27.27
N PRO A 157 -26.26 23.56 27.40
CA PRO A 157 -27.15 23.54 26.24
C PRO A 157 -27.27 24.94 25.65
N THR A 158 -26.80 25.08 24.41
CA THR A 158 -27.04 26.26 23.58
C THR A 158 -28.54 26.36 23.29
N PRO A 159 -29.18 27.52 23.45
CA PRO A 159 -30.59 27.72 23.08
C PRO A 159 -30.85 27.34 21.61
N PRO A 160 -32.03 26.83 21.25
CA PRO A 160 -32.33 26.47 19.86
C PRO A 160 -32.34 27.72 18.99
N THR A 161 -31.36 27.81 18.09
CA THR A 161 -31.35 28.78 17.00
C THR A 161 -32.43 28.40 15.96
N PRO A 162 -33.24 29.34 15.47
CA PRO A 162 -34.18 29.08 14.36
C PRO A 162 -33.47 28.48 13.13
N PRO A 163 -34.15 27.66 12.30
CA PRO A 163 -33.52 27.11 11.11
C PRO A 163 -33.17 28.24 10.14
N THR A 164 -31.87 28.50 9.99
CA THR A 164 -31.34 29.35 8.93
C THR A 164 -31.54 28.62 7.60
N PRO A 165 -32.07 29.27 6.55
CA PRO A 165 -32.06 28.74 5.18
C PRO A 165 -30.64 28.31 4.79
N PRO A 166 -30.45 27.29 3.93
CA PRO A 166 -29.12 26.91 3.48
C PRO A 166 -28.47 28.10 2.79
N THR A 167 -27.46 28.67 3.43
CA THR A 167 -26.61 29.70 2.83
C THR A 167 -25.90 29.04 1.64
N PRO A 168 -25.95 29.63 0.44
CA PRO A 168 -25.13 29.19 -0.69
C PRO A 168 -23.66 29.10 -0.24
N PRO A 169 -22.89 28.08 -0.67
CA PRO A 169 -21.50 27.96 -0.26
C PRO A 169 -20.74 29.23 -0.62
N THR A 170 -20.25 29.94 0.41
CA THR A 170 -19.35 31.07 0.22
C THR A 170 -18.13 30.56 -0.55
N PRO A 171 -17.74 31.19 -1.66
CA PRO A 171 -16.53 30.82 -2.37
C PRO A 171 -15.35 30.81 -1.39
N PRO A 172 -14.52 29.75 -1.40
CA PRO A 172 -13.35 29.72 -0.54
C PRO A 172 -12.46 30.93 -0.84
N THR A 173 -12.03 31.63 0.22
CA THR A 173 -11.08 32.73 0.07
C THR A 173 -9.74 32.11 -0.33
N PRO A 174 -9.14 32.51 -1.48
CA PRO A 174 -7.91 31.89 -1.99
C PRO A 174 -6.81 31.87 -0.92
N GLY A 175 -6.17 30.71 -0.74
CA GLY A 175 -5.05 30.53 0.20
C GLY A 175 -5.45 30.16 1.64
N THR A 176 -6.73 29.83 1.88
CA THR A 176 -7.18 29.27 3.16
C THR A 176 -7.94 27.96 2.93
N ILE A 177 -7.79 26.99 3.84
CA ILE A 177 -8.55 25.74 3.73
C ILE A 177 -10.05 25.98 4.02
N PRO A 178 -10.96 25.18 3.44
CA PRO A 178 -12.40 25.31 3.69
C PRO A 178 -12.76 25.23 5.17
N GLU A 179 -13.77 26.01 5.60
CA GLU A 179 -14.19 26.11 7.01
C GLU A 179 -14.50 24.74 7.63
N ALA A 180 -15.14 23.85 6.87
CA ALA A 180 -15.47 22.50 7.31
C ALA A 180 -14.22 21.66 7.64
N CYS A 181 -13.07 21.96 7.01
CA CYS A 181 -11.82 21.24 7.20
C CYS A 181 -10.91 21.86 8.26
N LYS A 182 -11.18 23.09 8.71
CA LYS A 182 -10.38 23.80 9.73
C LYS A 182 -10.13 23.01 11.01
N PRO A 183 -11.10 22.24 11.56
CA PRO A 183 -10.83 21.42 12.75
C PRO A 183 -9.71 20.40 12.56
N TYR A 184 -9.45 19.97 11.32
CA TYR A 184 -8.45 18.95 10.97
C TYR A 184 -7.21 19.54 10.29
N GLU A 185 -7.03 20.86 10.30
CA GLU A 185 -5.90 21.52 9.62
C GLU A 185 -4.56 20.96 10.07
N GLN A 186 -4.41 20.74 11.38
CA GLN A 186 -3.18 20.18 11.93
C GLN A 186 -2.93 18.77 11.42
N ALA A 187 -3.96 17.93 11.32
CA ALA A 187 -3.81 16.59 10.76
C ALA A 187 -3.37 16.62 9.29
N PHE A 188 -3.90 17.56 8.49
CA PHE A 188 -3.43 17.75 7.12
C PHE A 188 -1.97 18.24 7.05
N ASN A 189 -1.57 19.16 7.92
CA ASN A 189 -0.18 19.64 8.02
C ASN A 189 0.79 18.52 8.42
N ASP A 190 0.39 17.72 9.41
CA ASP A 190 1.22 16.63 9.96
C ASP A 190 1.37 15.51 8.93
N ALA A 191 0.25 15.08 8.32
CA ALA A 191 0.27 14.02 7.31
C ALA A 191 1.07 14.43 6.06
N SER A 192 1.05 15.71 5.70
CA SER A 192 1.80 16.23 4.56
C SER A 192 3.28 16.49 4.86
N GLY A 193 3.71 16.43 6.12
CA GLY A 193 5.08 16.79 6.51
C GLY A 193 5.43 18.25 6.21
N GLY A 194 4.43 19.14 6.18
CA GLY A 194 4.58 20.55 5.80
C GLY A 194 4.58 20.84 4.30
N ASP A 195 4.47 19.82 3.42
CA ASP A 195 4.29 20.04 1.99
C ASP A 195 2.91 20.63 1.71
N SER A 196 2.89 21.83 1.11
CA SER A 196 1.65 22.57 0.85
C SER A 196 0.82 21.96 -0.30
N ASN A 197 1.45 21.39 -1.32
CA ASN A 197 0.73 20.74 -2.41
C ASN A 197 0.06 19.47 -1.92
N LEU A 198 0.75 18.66 -1.12
CA LEU A 198 0.18 17.45 -0.52
C LEU A 198 -0.91 17.80 0.49
N LYS A 199 -0.70 18.79 1.36
CA LYS A 199 -1.74 19.29 2.27
C LYS A 199 -3.00 19.66 1.51
N CYS A 200 -2.88 20.51 0.50
CA CYS A 200 -4.03 20.99 -0.27
C CYS A 200 -4.67 19.90 -1.13
N LEU A 201 -3.89 18.93 -1.61
CA LEU A 201 -4.43 17.74 -2.28
C LEU A 201 -5.31 16.94 -1.31
N MET A 202 -4.85 16.70 -0.08
CA MET A 202 -5.61 15.95 0.92
C MET A 202 -6.86 16.71 1.36
N VAL A 203 -6.78 18.04 1.48
CA VAL A 203 -7.96 18.89 1.73
C VAL A 203 -8.96 18.75 0.59
N GLY A 204 -8.51 18.76 -0.67
CA GLY A 204 -9.40 18.58 -1.82
C GLY A 204 -10.05 17.20 -1.88
N VAL A 205 -9.32 16.15 -1.51
CA VAL A 205 -9.86 14.79 -1.33
C VAL A 205 -10.92 14.80 -0.23
N ALA A 206 -10.61 15.28 0.98
CA ALA A 206 -11.55 15.31 2.11
C ALA A 206 -12.85 16.07 1.77
N MET A 207 -12.73 17.17 1.04
CA MET A 207 -13.89 17.94 0.57
C MET A 207 -14.74 17.15 -0.43
N SER A 208 -14.10 16.47 -1.38
CA SER A 208 -14.80 15.71 -2.41
C SER A 208 -15.41 14.40 -1.88
N GLU A 209 -14.80 13.82 -0.85
CA GLU A 209 -15.23 12.56 -0.23
C GLU A 209 -16.35 12.75 0.80
N SER A 210 -16.22 13.74 1.69
CA SER A 210 -17.15 13.91 2.82
C SER A 210 -17.57 15.35 3.08
N THR A 211 -17.06 16.33 2.32
CA THR A 211 -17.13 17.75 2.70
C THR A 211 -16.52 17.97 4.09
N CYS A 212 -15.43 17.26 4.40
CA CYS A 212 -14.80 17.26 5.72
C CYS A 212 -15.75 16.89 6.88
N ASN A 213 -16.74 16.02 6.62
CA ASN A 213 -17.63 15.47 7.65
C ASN A 213 -17.04 14.15 8.21
N PRO A 214 -16.60 14.12 9.48
CA PRO A 214 -16.03 12.91 10.07
C PRO A 214 -17.07 11.81 10.24
N ASN A 215 -18.37 12.10 10.23
CA ASN A 215 -19.44 11.10 10.40
C ASN A 215 -19.98 10.57 9.06
N ALA A 216 -19.40 10.97 7.93
CA ALA A 216 -19.88 10.57 6.61
C ALA A 216 -19.69 9.07 6.35
N GLN A 217 -20.62 8.49 5.60
CA GLN A 217 -20.52 7.12 5.13
C GLN A 217 -21.26 6.98 3.80
N ASN A 218 -20.51 6.68 2.73
CA ASN A 218 -21.06 6.42 1.40
C ASN A 218 -20.59 5.03 0.94
N GLY A 219 -21.53 4.10 0.80
CA GLY A 219 -21.19 2.71 0.49
C GLY A 219 -20.27 2.11 1.56
N ASN A 220 -19.08 1.69 1.14
CA ASN A 220 -18.05 1.11 2.02
C ASN A 220 -17.06 2.16 2.57
N GLY A 221 -17.11 3.40 2.07
CA GLY A 221 -16.24 4.48 2.52
C GLY A 221 -16.72 5.06 3.83
N CYS A 222 -15.79 5.26 4.76
CA CYS A 222 -16.08 5.71 6.13
C CYS A 222 -15.26 6.92 6.55
N GLY A 223 -15.92 7.84 7.25
CA GLY A 223 -15.30 8.97 7.91
C GLY A 223 -14.91 10.11 6.97
N LEU A 224 -14.06 11.00 7.49
CA LEU A 224 -13.62 12.23 6.83
C LEU A 224 -13.03 11.97 5.43
N MET A 225 -12.23 10.91 5.30
CA MET A 225 -11.54 10.58 4.05
C MET A 225 -12.20 9.43 3.27
N GLN A 226 -13.38 8.98 3.69
CA GLN A 226 -14.11 7.85 3.10
C GLN A 226 -13.24 6.58 2.93
N ILE A 227 -12.51 6.20 3.97
CA ILE A 227 -11.64 5.02 3.95
C ILE A 227 -12.47 3.75 3.78
N GLU A 228 -12.09 2.89 2.84
CA GLU A 228 -12.69 1.58 2.65
C GLU A 228 -11.95 0.50 3.45
N GLY A 229 -12.72 -0.34 4.14
CA GLY A 229 -12.19 -1.46 4.93
C GLY A 229 -11.88 -1.09 6.39
N GLY A 230 -11.83 -2.12 7.24
CA GLY A 230 -11.74 -1.93 8.70
C GLY A 230 -13.09 -1.63 9.34
N ASP A 231 -13.07 -1.09 10.57
CA ASP A 231 -14.27 -0.69 11.29
C ASP A 231 -14.69 0.73 10.90
N CYS A 232 -15.92 0.87 10.38
CA CYS A 232 -16.44 2.15 9.95
C CYS A 232 -16.59 3.14 11.09
N GLU A 233 -16.97 2.67 12.29
CA GLU A 233 -17.13 3.53 13.46
C GLU A 233 -15.77 4.05 13.93
N TYR A 234 -14.71 3.24 13.78
CA TYR A 234 -13.35 3.69 14.04
C TYR A 234 -12.97 4.89 13.16
N TRP A 235 -13.19 4.79 11.85
CA TRP A 235 -12.85 5.89 10.93
C TRP A 235 -13.67 7.15 11.16
N LYS A 236 -14.91 7.00 11.65
CA LYS A 236 -15.75 8.15 12.02
C LYS A 236 -15.25 8.84 13.29
N SER A 237 -14.80 8.07 14.28
CA SER A 237 -14.33 8.61 15.55
C SER A 237 -12.85 9.02 15.54
N HIS A 238 -12.09 8.72 14.49
CA HIS A 238 -10.65 9.07 14.35
C HIS A 238 -10.37 9.81 13.03
N PRO A 239 -10.94 11.00 12.82
CA PRO A 239 -10.79 11.73 11.56
C PRO A 239 -9.34 12.11 11.23
N GLU A 240 -8.50 12.42 12.21
CA GLU A 240 -7.08 12.73 12.00
C GLU A 240 -6.30 11.52 11.49
N GLU A 241 -6.59 10.33 12.02
CA GLU A 241 -5.98 9.09 11.52
C GLU A 241 -6.46 8.74 10.12
N SER A 242 -7.73 9.06 9.80
CA SER A 242 -8.23 8.89 8.44
C SER A 242 -7.47 9.75 7.43
N VAL A 243 -7.08 10.99 7.81
CA VAL A 243 -6.21 11.87 6.98
C VAL A 243 -4.85 11.23 6.76
N ALA A 244 -4.21 10.73 7.83
CA ALA A 244 -2.90 10.07 7.72
C ALA A 244 -2.96 8.82 6.84
N HIS A 245 -4.01 8.00 7.00
CA HIS A 245 -4.23 6.79 6.21
C HIS A 245 -4.43 7.12 4.72
N ALA A 246 -5.31 8.07 4.41
CA ALA A 246 -5.56 8.52 3.04
C ALA A 246 -4.29 9.09 2.38
N THR A 247 -3.50 9.85 3.14
CA THR A 247 -2.21 10.38 2.67
C THR A 247 -1.24 9.25 2.31
N GLN A 248 -1.18 8.20 3.12
CA GLN A 248 -0.37 7.03 2.82
C GLN A 248 -0.90 6.24 1.62
N MET A 249 -2.23 6.15 1.45
CA MET A 249 -2.83 5.56 0.25
C MET A 249 -2.40 6.30 -1.03
N ILE A 250 -2.40 7.63 -1.01
CA ILE A 250 -1.94 8.42 -2.17
C ILE A 250 -0.46 8.21 -2.46
N LYS A 251 0.39 8.13 -1.43
CA LYS A 251 1.81 7.79 -1.59
C LYS A 251 2.00 6.38 -2.17
N ASN A 252 1.24 5.40 -1.70
CA ASN A 252 1.28 4.03 -2.22
C ASN A 252 0.78 3.96 -3.67
N ASN A 253 -0.27 4.72 -4.00
CA ASN A 253 -0.76 4.81 -5.36
C ASN A 253 0.28 5.43 -6.29
N ALA A 254 0.99 6.47 -5.84
CA ALA A 254 2.08 7.08 -6.60
C ALA A 254 3.14 6.06 -7.02
N ALA A 255 3.56 5.18 -6.10
CA ALA A 255 4.47 4.09 -6.42
C ALA A 255 3.84 3.06 -7.38
N ALA A 256 2.55 2.75 -7.20
CA ALA A 256 1.85 1.78 -8.04
C ALA A 256 1.65 2.26 -9.49
N LEU A 257 1.56 3.57 -9.74
CA LEU A 257 1.36 4.12 -11.08
C LEU A 257 2.64 4.13 -11.94
N GLU A 258 3.83 4.03 -11.34
CA GLU A 258 5.12 4.02 -12.06
C GLU A 258 5.16 2.99 -13.19
N LYS A 259 4.60 1.80 -12.96
CA LYS A 259 4.59 0.71 -13.94
C LYS A 259 3.80 1.02 -15.22
N TYR A 260 2.99 2.07 -15.24
CA TYR A 260 2.16 2.44 -16.40
C TYR A 260 2.74 3.58 -17.24
N LYS A 261 3.80 4.27 -16.79
CA LYS A 261 4.42 5.39 -17.51
C LYS A 261 5.00 5.02 -18.87
N SER A 262 5.32 3.74 -19.09
CA SER A 262 5.77 3.24 -20.40
C SER A 262 4.62 3.07 -21.42
N THR A 263 3.38 3.05 -20.93
CA THR A 263 2.18 2.81 -21.75
C THR A 263 1.37 4.09 -21.96
N PHE A 264 1.25 4.92 -20.92
CA PHE A 264 0.43 6.13 -20.94
C PHE A 264 1.27 7.36 -20.63
N SER A 265 0.81 8.51 -21.13
CA SER A 265 1.30 9.82 -20.69
C SER A 265 0.67 10.16 -19.34
N ILE A 266 1.18 9.54 -18.28
CA ILE A 266 0.75 9.74 -16.90
C ILE A 266 1.95 10.06 -16.01
N GLY A 267 1.66 10.57 -14.81
CA GLY A 267 2.67 10.79 -13.78
C GLY A 267 2.28 10.16 -12.45
N ASN A 268 3.04 10.52 -11.43
CA ASN A 268 2.73 10.22 -10.03
C ASN A 268 3.16 11.35 -9.09
N SER A 269 3.26 12.56 -9.63
CA SER A 269 3.61 13.76 -8.86
C SER A 269 2.39 14.25 -8.08
N ILE A 270 2.60 14.52 -6.79
CA ILE A 270 1.61 15.21 -5.94
C ILE A 270 1.44 16.67 -6.37
N ASN A 271 2.51 17.27 -6.88
CA ASN A 271 2.49 18.60 -7.45
C ASN A 271 1.78 18.55 -8.80
N GLN A 272 0.91 19.52 -9.05
CA GLN A 272 0.49 19.85 -10.41
C GLN A 272 1.73 20.32 -11.16
N SER A 273 2.29 19.42 -11.97
CA SER A 273 3.61 19.57 -12.57
C SER A 273 3.60 20.55 -13.75
N GLY A 274 2.40 20.92 -14.23
CA GLY A 274 2.22 21.72 -15.43
C GLY A 274 2.38 20.92 -16.72
N GLU A 275 2.81 19.65 -16.62
CA GLU A 275 2.75 18.68 -17.71
C GLU A 275 1.31 18.20 -17.85
N THR A 276 0.77 18.26 -19.07
CA THR A 276 -0.64 17.95 -19.30
C THR A 276 -0.82 17.06 -20.51
N VAL A 277 -1.81 16.18 -20.43
CA VAL A 277 -2.26 15.33 -21.55
C VAL A 277 -3.67 15.74 -21.95
N THR A 278 -3.97 15.66 -23.24
CA THR A 278 -5.29 15.99 -23.78
C THR A 278 -5.89 14.78 -24.50
N TYR A 279 -7.09 14.41 -24.10
CA TYR A 279 -7.89 13.37 -24.74
C TYR A 279 -9.23 13.99 -25.15
N GLY A 280 -9.42 14.19 -26.46
CA GLY A 280 -10.56 14.97 -26.96
C GLY A 280 -10.55 16.39 -26.41
N ASN A 281 -11.63 16.79 -25.74
CA ASN A 281 -11.75 18.11 -25.10
C ASN A 281 -11.32 18.09 -23.61
N ASN A 282 -10.97 16.93 -23.06
CA ASN A 282 -10.55 16.82 -21.68
C ASN A 282 -9.04 16.99 -21.56
N LYS A 283 -8.61 17.87 -20.67
CA LYS A 283 -7.21 18.13 -20.33
C LYS A 283 -6.96 17.69 -18.89
N TYR A 284 -5.87 16.96 -18.67
CA TYR A 284 -5.48 16.43 -17.36
C TYR A 284 -4.02 16.79 -17.05
N ASP A 285 -3.71 17.12 -15.81
CA ASP A 285 -2.34 17.22 -15.29
C ASP A 285 -1.76 15.81 -15.13
N THR A 286 -0.66 15.53 -15.80
CA THR A 286 0.00 14.24 -15.72
C THR A 286 0.71 14.16 -14.38
N GLY A 287 0.29 13.20 -13.54
CA GLY A 287 0.73 13.12 -12.15
C GLY A 287 -0.40 13.37 -11.19
N ASN A 288 -0.79 14.63 -11.01
CA ASN A 288 -1.73 15.00 -9.98
C ASN A 288 -3.12 14.38 -10.25
N ASP A 289 -3.63 14.53 -11.47
CA ASP A 289 -4.96 14.00 -11.82
C ASP A 289 -4.98 12.47 -11.83
N ASP A 290 -3.86 11.84 -12.23
CA ASP A 290 -3.70 10.39 -12.18
C ASP A 290 -3.74 9.85 -10.74
N LEU A 291 -3.07 10.55 -9.81
CA LEU A 291 -3.12 10.22 -8.39
C LEU A 291 -4.53 10.40 -7.82
N ILE A 292 -5.21 11.49 -8.14
CA ILE A 292 -6.57 11.73 -7.68
C ILE A 292 -7.52 10.64 -8.20
N ALA A 293 -7.43 10.31 -9.49
CA ALA A 293 -8.22 9.24 -10.09
C ALA A 293 -7.95 7.90 -9.41
N SER A 294 -6.68 7.63 -9.07
CA SER A 294 -6.30 6.40 -8.39
C SER A 294 -6.82 6.28 -6.96
N TYR A 295 -7.05 7.41 -6.27
CA TYR A 295 -7.69 7.40 -4.96
C TYR A 295 -9.15 6.95 -5.07
N ASN A 296 -9.88 7.51 -6.03
CA ASN A 296 -11.30 7.23 -6.23
C ASN A 296 -11.58 5.85 -6.85
N ALA A 297 -10.75 5.40 -7.80
CA ALA A 297 -11.03 4.22 -8.62
C ALA A 297 -10.00 3.08 -8.45
N GLY A 298 -8.95 3.29 -7.64
CA GLY A 298 -7.85 2.35 -7.46
C GLY A 298 -6.79 2.41 -8.57
N THR A 299 -5.82 1.49 -8.51
CA THR A 299 -4.63 1.49 -9.39
C THR A 299 -4.55 0.30 -10.35
N GLY A 300 -5.63 -0.48 -10.47
CA GLY A 300 -5.64 -1.71 -11.30
C GLY A 300 -5.57 -1.44 -12.81
N ASN A 301 -5.34 -2.51 -13.58
CA ASN A 301 -5.29 -2.46 -15.06
C ASN A 301 -6.01 -3.64 -15.73
N ARG A 302 -6.94 -4.32 -15.06
CA ARG A 302 -7.70 -5.42 -15.64
C ARG A 302 -8.84 -4.89 -16.51
N ALA A 303 -8.98 -5.48 -17.71
CA ALA A 303 -10.13 -5.21 -18.59
C ALA A 303 -11.46 -5.73 -18.01
N ASN A 304 -11.39 -6.67 -17.06
CA ASN A 304 -12.49 -7.08 -16.21
C ASN A 304 -11.90 -7.53 -14.87
N ASN A 305 -12.29 -6.87 -13.79
CA ASN A 305 -11.77 -7.14 -12.44
C ASN A 305 -12.48 -8.28 -11.69
N GLY A 306 -13.32 -9.06 -12.39
CA GLY A 306 -14.12 -10.14 -11.83
C GLY A 306 -15.52 -9.71 -11.40
N SER A 307 -15.80 -8.40 -11.33
CA SER A 307 -17.13 -7.84 -11.05
C SER A 307 -17.83 -7.30 -12.31
N GLY A 308 -17.30 -7.60 -13.51
CA GLY A 308 -17.79 -7.02 -14.77
C GLY A 308 -17.35 -5.58 -15.00
N LYS A 309 -16.52 -5.01 -14.12
CA LYS A 309 -15.99 -3.64 -14.22
C LYS A 309 -14.56 -3.63 -14.73
N LYS A 310 -14.19 -2.57 -15.45
CA LYS A 310 -12.81 -2.29 -15.88
C LYS A 310 -12.07 -1.61 -14.72
N ASP A 311 -10.78 -1.86 -14.56
CA ASP A 311 -9.93 -1.05 -13.69
C ASP A 311 -9.53 0.26 -14.40
N PRO A 312 -9.19 1.35 -13.69
CA PRO A 312 -9.01 2.68 -14.31
C PRO A 312 -7.79 2.80 -15.23
N PHE A 313 -6.71 2.05 -14.98
CA PHE A 313 -5.47 2.12 -15.76
C PHE A 313 -5.31 0.96 -16.75
N VAL A 314 -6.42 0.35 -17.19
CA VAL A 314 -6.40 -0.49 -18.39
C VAL A 314 -6.44 0.40 -19.64
N VAL A 315 -5.82 -0.04 -20.74
CA VAL A 315 -5.96 0.66 -22.03
C VAL A 315 -7.43 0.65 -22.44
N SER A 316 -7.98 1.83 -22.72
CA SER A 316 -9.36 1.97 -23.14
C SER A 316 -9.60 1.29 -24.50
N SER A 317 -10.59 0.40 -24.56
CA SER A 317 -11.12 -0.16 -25.81
C SER A 317 -11.74 0.91 -26.71
N ASP A 318 -12.29 1.95 -26.09
CA ASP A 318 -13.05 3.01 -26.75
C ASP A 318 -12.13 4.19 -27.15
N CYS A 319 -10.96 4.32 -26.51
CA CYS A 319 -9.93 5.31 -26.82
C CYS A 319 -8.53 4.67 -26.97
N PRO A 320 -8.28 3.85 -28.00
CA PRO A 320 -7.05 3.07 -28.08
C PRO A 320 -5.83 3.84 -28.60
N SER A 321 -6.02 4.99 -29.27
CA SER A 321 -4.93 5.76 -29.89
C SER A 321 -5.09 7.28 -29.66
N PRO A 322 -4.09 7.95 -29.03
CA PRO A 322 -2.97 7.33 -28.31
C PRO A 322 -3.48 6.43 -27.17
N PRO A 323 -2.66 5.50 -26.63
CA PRO A 323 -3.06 4.69 -25.50
C PRO A 323 -3.61 5.59 -24.38
N THR A 324 -4.88 5.37 -24.03
CA THR A 324 -5.60 6.19 -23.06
C THR A 324 -6.01 5.30 -21.89
N PRO A 325 -5.70 5.65 -20.63
CA PRO A 325 -6.28 4.99 -19.48
C PRO A 325 -7.81 5.00 -19.57
N ALA A 326 -8.47 3.91 -19.18
CA ALA A 326 -9.93 3.81 -19.25
C ALA A 326 -10.64 4.98 -18.55
N TRP A 327 -10.09 5.47 -17.44
CA TRP A 327 -10.67 6.61 -16.70
C TRP A 327 -10.58 7.94 -17.47
N GLN A 328 -9.59 8.13 -18.36
CA GLN A 328 -9.39 9.37 -19.14
C GLN A 328 -10.08 9.35 -20.51
N CYS A 329 -10.71 8.22 -20.90
CA CYS A 329 -11.32 8.12 -22.22
C CYS A 329 -12.41 9.18 -22.43
N HIS A 330 -12.31 9.91 -23.54
CA HIS A 330 -13.23 11.01 -23.87
C HIS A 330 -14.43 10.57 -24.72
N ILE A 331 -14.38 9.36 -25.28
CA ILE A 331 -15.45 8.80 -26.11
C ILE A 331 -16.48 8.08 -25.23
N ASN A 332 -16.02 7.07 -24.50
CA ASN A 332 -16.85 6.32 -23.55
C ASN A 332 -16.00 5.84 -22.37
N ALA A 333 -16.06 6.58 -21.26
CA ALA A 333 -15.36 6.25 -20.03
C ALA A 333 -16.13 5.25 -19.14
N GLY A 334 -17.35 4.85 -19.52
CA GLY A 334 -18.23 4.08 -18.63
C GLY A 334 -18.50 4.83 -17.32
N GLU A 335 -18.51 4.10 -16.19
CA GLU A 335 -18.74 4.66 -14.85
C GLU A 335 -17.71 5.75 -14.47
N PHE A 336 -16.49 5.71 -15.02
CA PHE A 336 -15.47 6.73 -14.74
C PHE A 336 -15.88 8.12 -15.23
N GLY A 337 -16.68 8.22 -16.29
CA GLY A 337 -17.16 9.50 -16.81
C GLY A 337 -18.13 10.21 -15.86
N THR A 338 -18.87 9.45 -15.05
CA THR A 338 -19.85 9.98 -14.09
C THR A 338 -19.33 10.04 -12.66
N ALA A 339 -18.29 9.27 -12.32
CA ALA A 339 -17.72 9.23 -10.97
C ALA A 339 -16.32 9.85 -10.92
N THR A 340 -15.34 9.24 -11.60
CA THR A 340 -13.92 9.58 -11.43
C THR A 340 -13.51 10.87 -12.13
N GLN A 341 -13.93 11.11 -13.37
CA GLN A 341 -13.62 12.34 -14.09
C GLN A 341 -14.14 13.61 -13.38
N PRO A 342 -15.40 13.67 -12.88
CA PRO A 342 -15.84 14.82 -12.09
C PRO A 342 -15.16 14.88 -10.72
N TYR A 343 -14.89 13.74 -10.08
CA TYR A 343 -14.14 13.69 -8.82
C TYR A 343 -12.75 14.35 -8.96
N VAL A 344 -12.01 14.02 -10.01
CA VAL A 344 -10.70 14.61 -10.32
C VAL A 344 -10.78 16.13 -10.41
N LYS A 345 -11.73 16.65 -11.19
CA LYS A 345 -11.94 18.10 -11.35
C LYS A 345 -12.30 18.80 -10.05
N ASN A 346 -13.12 18.16 -9.21
CA ASN A 346 -13.52 18.72 -7.92
C ASN A 346 -12.34 18.81 -6.95
N VAL A 347 -11.58 17.72 -6.79
CA VAL A 347 -10.39 17.71 -5.93
C VAL A 347 -9.36 18.74 -6.40
N GLN A 348 -9.11 18.82 -7.70
CA GLN A 348 -8.20 19.81 -8.28
C GLN A 348 -8.65 21.24 -7.96
N GLY A 349 -9.93 21.55 -8.14
CA GLY A 349 -10.46 22.87 -7.80
C GLY A 349 -10.32 23.24 -6.31
N TYR A 350 -10.53 22.28 -5.41
CA TYR A 350 -10.29 22.51 -3.97
C TYR A 350 -8.81 22.64 -3.63
N GLN A 351 -7.95 21.86 -4.29
CA GLN A 351 -6.50 21.96 -4.13
C GLN A 351 -6.01 23.33 -4.56
N ASP A 352 -6.44 23.81 -5.73
CA ASP A 352 -6.08 25.13 -6.26
C ASP A 352 -6.53 26.26 -5.33
N SER A 353 -7.77 26.19 -4.87
CA SER A 353 -8.30 27.16 -3.92
C SER A 353 -7.51 27.19 -2.61
N CYS A 354 -7.16 26.02 -2.06
CA CYS A 354 -6.31 25.90 -0.87
C CYS A 354 -4.91 26.47 -1.10
N LEU A 355 -4.34 26.30 -2.30
CA LEU A 355 -3.05 26.86 -2.70
C LEU A 355 -3.12 28.36 -3.05
N GLY A 356 -4.33 28.91 -3.19
CA GLY A 356 -4.54 30.31 -3.60
C GLY A 356 -4.25 30.59 -5.07
N LYS A 357 -4.45 29.60 -5.94
CA LYS A 357 -4.24 29.69 -7.40
C LYS A 357 -5.48 30.19 -8.15
#